data_AF-A0A7L4L6C1-F1
#
_entry.id   AF-A0A7L4L6C1-F1
#
_cell.length_a   1.000
_cell.length_b   1.000
_cell.length_c   1.000
_cell.angle_alpha   90.00
_cell.angle_beta   90.00
_cell.angle_gamma   90.00
#
_symmetry.space_group_name_H-M   'P 1'
#
loop_
_entity.id
_entity.type
_entity.pdbx_description
1 polymer ?
#
loop_
_entity_poly.entity_id
_entity_poly.type
_entity_poly.pdbx_seq_one_letter_code
_entity_poly.pdbx_strand_id
1 'polypeptide(L)'
;RFAVSVGYWKDPYIQYFVRQAKERKAPEINRGKLEREWGHLTCYYARVHGVSYLIKAFLKKTECNCQIVNLGAGMDTLFWRLKDENLLPRKYFEVDFPMIVARKIHNIKSKPPLSKPIMESHSGDSLLIDSHSLDSSRYSIVGADLRFSSDLEEKLKKHSLDVHLPTLLVAECVLVYMTPQQSANLLKWAASTFPVAMVINYEQVKPKGHF
;
A
#
# COMPACT_ATOMS: atom_id res chain seq x y z
N ARG A 1 -7.06 -1.41 -11.11
CA ARG A 1 -6.86 -1.10 -12.56
C ARG A 1 -8.18 -0.99 -13.34
N PHE A 2 -9.08 -1.97 -13.32
CA PHE A 2 -10.33 -1.88 -14.11
C PHE A 2 -11.19 -0.66 -13.72
N ALA A 3 -11.43 -0.44 -12.42
CA ALA A 3 -12.14 0.75 -11.93
C ALA A 3 -11.50 2.08 -12.35
N VAL A 4 -10.16 2.14 -12.42
CA VAL A 4 -9.42 3.31 -12.91
C VAL A 4 -9.69 3.52 -14.40
N SER A 5 -9.71 2.45 -15.20
CA SER A 5 -9.96 2.56 -16.66
C SER A 5 -11.37 3.00 -17.01
N VAL A 6 -12.35 2.78 -16.11
CA VAL A 6 -13.73 3.28 -16.26
C VAL A 6 -13.96 4.61 -15.52
N GLY A 7 -12.91 5.25 -15.00
CA GLY A 7 -12.95 6.64 -14.54
C GLY A 7 -13.32 6.88 -13.07
N TYR A 8 -13.36 5.86 -12.21
CA TYR A 8 -13.72 6.05 -10.79
C TYR A 8 -12.71 6.91 -10.02
N TRP A 9 -11.42 6.81 -10.34
CA TRP A 9 -10.39 7.72 -9.82
C TRP A 9 -9.18 7.78 -10.76
N LYS A 10 -8.34 8.79 -10.57
CA LYS A 10 -7.12 8.98 -11.35
C LYS A 10 -5.95 8.21 -10.73
N ASP A 11 -5.39 7.28 -11.49
CA ASP A 11 -4.16 6.57 -11.15
C ASP A 11 -3.38 6.26 -12.44
N PRO A 12 -2.40 7.10 -12.80
CA PRO A 12 -1.61 6.90 -14.01
C PRO A 12 -0.54 5.80 -13.85
N TYR A 13 -0.36 5.24 -12.65
CA TYR A 13 0.75 4.35 -12.30
C TYR A 13 0.35 2.87 -12.31
N ILE A 14 -0.89 2.55 -11.93
CA ILE A 14 -1.34 1.15 -11.78
C ILE A 14 -1.23 0.34 -13.08
N GLN A 15 -1.27 1.02 -14.23
CA GLN A 15 -1.11 0.39 -15.54
C GLN A 15 0.26 -0.24 -15.76
N TYR A 16 1.29 0.21 -15.03
CA TYR A 16 2.66 -0.31 -15.12
C TYR A 16 2.87 -1.57 -14.27
N PHE A 17 2.02 -1.81 -13.27
CA PHE A 17 2.17 -2.94 -12.35
C PHE A 17 1.34 -4.17 -12.73
N VAL A 18 0.11 -3.98 -13.20
CA VAL A 18 -0.85 -5.09 -13.42
C VAL A 18 -1.46 -4.92 -14.78
N ARG A 19 -1.48 -5.95 -15.65
CA ARG A 19 -2.15 -5.90 -16.96
C ARG A 19 -3.66 -5.69 -16.84
N GLN A 20 -4.28 -5.06 -17.82
CA GLN A 20 -5.75 -4.96 -17.85
C GLN A 20 -6.31 -6.34 -18.19
N ALA A 21 -7.19 -6.87 -17.35
CA ALA A 21 -7.95 -8.06 -17.69
C ALA A 21 -8.82 -7.73 -18.91
N LYS A 22 -8.57 -8.40 -20.05
CA LYS A 22 -9.45 -8.35 -21.21
C LYS A 22 -10.61 -9.31 -20.96
N GLU A 23 -11.59 -8.93 -20.15
CA GLU A 23 -12.85 -9.68 -20.15
C GLU A 23 -13.72 -9.22 -21.33
N ARG A 24 -13.60 -9.93 -22.46
CA ARG A 24 -14.69 -9.99 -23.45
C ARG A 24 -15.65 -11.08 -22.99
N LYS A 25 -16.88 -10.74 -22.59
CA LYS A 25 -17.94 -11.74 -22.36
C LYS A 25 -19.28 -11.28 -22.95
N ALA A 26 -20.07 -12.27 -23.36
CA ALA A 26 -21.20 -12.17 -24.27
C ALA A 26 -22.34 -11.25 -23.76
N PRO A 27 -23.05 -10.56 -24.68
CA PRO A 27 -23.99 -9.47 -24.38
C PRO A 27 -25.30 -9.85 -23.66
N GLU A 28 -25.58 -11.13 -23.42
CA GLU A 28 -26.90 -11.59 -22.93
C GLU A 28 -26.99 -11.67 -21.39
N ILE A 29 -25.88 -11.49 -20.65
CA ILE A 29 -25.83 -11.56 -19.17
C ILE A 29 -25.73 -10.15 -18.55
N ASN A 30 -26.27 -9.10 -19.17
CA ASN A 30 -25.87 -7.73 -18.84
C ASN A 30 -26.61 -7.07 -17.67
N ARG A 31 -27.90 -7.36 -17.40
CA ARG A 31 -28.64 -6.59 -16.37
C ARG A 31 -28.22 -6.91 -14.92
N GLY A 32 -28.23 -8.18 -14.52
CA GLY A 32 -27.81 -8.60 -13.17
C GLY A 32 -26.29 -8.54 -12.93
N LYS A 33 -25.48 -8.56 -14.01
CA LYS A 33 -24.04 -8.31 -13.90
C LYS A 33 -23.71 -6.85 -13.78
N LEU A 34 -24.41 -5.94 -14.48
CA LEU A 34 -24.17 -4.51 -14.29
C LEU A 34 -24.38 -4.14 -12.82
N GLU A 35 -25.47 -4.55 -12.18
CA GLU A 35 -25.66 -4.22 -10.75
C GLU A 35 -24.57 -4.79 -9.84
N ARG A 36 -24.11 -6.02 -10.09
CA ARG A 36 -23.01 -6.64 -9.33
C ARG A 36 -21.66 -5.98 -9.61
N GLU A 37 -21.32 -5.73 -10.87
CA GLU A 37 -20.08 -5.07 -11.27
C GLU A 37 -20.03 -3.63 -10.78
N TRP A 38 -21.13 -2.87 -10.89
CA TRP A 38 -21.26 -1.53 -10.34
C TRP A 38 -21.19 -1.55 -8.81
N GLY A 39 -21.81 -2.53 -8.16
CA GLY A 39 -21.68 -2.74 -6.72
C GLY A 39 -20.24 -2.98 -6.29
N HIS A 40 -19.52 -3.89 -6.97
CA HIS A 40 -18.10 -4.14 -6.71
C HIS A 40 -17.24 -2.91 -6.97
N LEU A 41 -17.44 -2.21 -8.09
CA LEU A 41 -16.70 -0.99 -8.44
C LEU A 41 -16.95 0.15 -7.43
N THR A 42 -18.19 0.32 -6.99
CA THR A 42 -18.56 1.30 -5.96
C THR A 42 -17.93 0.96 -4.62
N CYS A 43 -17.89 -0.32 -4.23
CA CYS A 43 -17.18 -0.79 -3.04
C CYS A 43 -15.66 -0.55 -3.15
N TYR A 44 -15.05 -0.80 -4.31
CA TYR A 44 -13.62 -0.49 -4.52
C TYR A 44 -13.34 1.01 -4.45
N TYR A 45 -14.23 1.85 -4.99
CA TYR A 45 -14.10 3.29 -4.88
C TYR A 45 -14.22 3.77 -3.44
N ALA A 46 -15.24 3.33 -2.71
CA ALA A 46 -15.44 3.68 -1.30
C ALA A 46 -14.25 3.25 -0.44
N ARG A 47 -13.70 2.05 -0.70
CA ARG A 47 -12.47 1.54 -0.08
C ARG A 47 -11.29 2.47 -0.32
N VAL A 48 -10.94 2.73 -1.59
CA VAL A 48 -9.79 3.56 -1.96
C VAL A 48 -9.96 4.99 -1.45
N HIS A 49 -11.17 5.54 -1.57
CA HIS A 49 -11.46 6.89 -1.12
C HIS A 49 -11.40 7.02 0.40
N GLY A 50 -12.00 6.08 1.15
CA GLY A 50 -12.00 6.08 2.60
C GLY A 50 -10.59 5.95 3.19
N VAL A 51 -9.80 4.99 2.70
CA VAL A 51 -8.40 4.83 3.11
C VAL A 51 -7.58 6.07 2.73
N SER A 52 -7.73 6.58 1.50
CA SER A 52 -7.02 7.77 1.06
C SER A 52 -7.40 9.01 1.88
N TYR A 53 -8.65 9.15 2.29
CA TYR A 53 -9.12 10.26 3.12
C TYR A 53 -8.43 10.25 4.48
N LEU A 54 -8.38 9.09 5.14
CA LEU A 54 -7.72 8.93 6.43
C LEU A 54 -6.21 9.19 6.35
N ILE A 55 -5.55 8.71 5.30
CA ILE A 55 -4.13 8.97 5.06
C ILE A 55 -3.87 10.47 4.89
N LYS A 56 -4.66 11.17 4.08
CA LYS A 56 -4.54 12.62 3.89
C LYS A 56 -4.83 13.40 5.18
N ALA A 57 -5.80 12.96 5.97
CA ALA A 57 -6.10 13.56 7.27
C ALA A 57 -4.92 13.43 8.25
N PHE A 58 -4.28 12.25 8.30
CA PHE A 58 -3.08 12.03 9.10
C PHE A 58 -1.91 12.90 8.63
N LEU A 59 -1.61 12.91 7.32
CA LEU A 59 -0.57 13.73 6.72
C LEU A 59 -0.77 15.23 7.01
N LYS A 60 -2.02 15.70 6.95
CA LYS A 60 -2.36 17.10 7.28
C LYS A 60 -2.11 17.41 8.75
N LYS A 61 -2.42 16.48 9.66
CA LYS A 61 -2.23 16.67 11.11
C LYS A 61 -0.77 16.64 11.54
N THR A 62 0.07 15.91 10.81
CA THR A 62 1.51 15.81 11.08
C THR A 62 2.34 16.77 10.22
N GLU A 63 1.70 17.59 9.37
CA GLU A 63 2.37 18.47 8.40
C GLU A 63 3.37 17.70 7.52
N CYS A 64 3.02 16.47 7.13
CA CYS A 64 3.86 15.50 6.43
C CYS A 64 5.16 15.10 7.17
N ASN A 65 5.35 15.55 8.41
CA ASN A 65 6.46 15.16 9.28
C ASN A 65 6.15 13.82 9.99
N CYS A 66 5.90 12.79 9.20
CA CYS A 66 5.51 11.47 9.68
C CYS A 66 6.04 10.36 8.77
N GLN A 67 5.82 9.11 9.16
CA GLN A 67 6.10 7.93 8.34
C GLN A 67 4.80 7.22 7.98
N ILE A 68 4.81 6.52 6.85
CA ILE A 68 3.73 5.61 6.46
C ILE A 68 4.32 4.23 6.23
N VAL A 69 3.73 3.21 6.85
CA VAL A 69 4.09 1.79 6.65
C VAL A 69 2.88 1.07 6.09
N ASN A 70 2.92 0.75 4.80
CA ASN A 70 1.89 -0.03 4.13
C ASN A 70 2.24 -1.52 4.23
N LEU A 71 1.50 -2.23 5.09
CA LEU A 71 1.66 -3.65 5.38
C LEU A 71 0.85 -4.45 4.36
N GLY A 72 1.50 -5.31 3.58
CA GLY A 72 0.86 -6.05 2.49
C GLY A 72 0.50 -5.13 1.31
N ALA A 73 1.42 -4.23 0.95
CA ALA A 73 1.15 -3.17 -0.02
C ALA A 73 0.83 -3.70 -1.44
N GLY A 74 1.25 -4.91 -1.77
CA GLY A 74 1.07 -5.49 -3.10
C GLY A 74 1.58 -4.56 -4.19
N MET A 75 0.72 -4.29 -5.18
CA MET A 75 0.99 -3.38 -6.30
C MET A 75 0.40 -1.99 -6.10
N ASP A 76 0.28 -1.54 -4.84
CA ASP A 76 -0.22 -0.20 -4.52
C ASP A 76 0.63 0.91 -5.16
N THR A 77 -0.02 2.03 -5.44
CA THR A 77 0.53 3.18 -6.18
C THR A 77 0.53 4.46 -5.35
N LEU A 78 0.20 4.38 -4.06
CA LEU A 78 -0.05 5.55 -3.22
C LEU A 78 1.17 6.47 -3.13
N PHE A 79 2.39 5.92 -3.04
CA PHE A 79 3.61 6.72 -3.01
C PHE A 79 3.68 7.73 -4.17
N TRP A 80 3.49 7.26 -5.40
CA TRP A 80 3.53 8.13 -6.58
C TRP A 80 2.38 9.13 -6.60
N ARG A 81 1.17 8.70 -6.21
CA ARG A 81 0.01 9.61 -6.10
C ARG A 81 0.23 10.71 -5.06
N LEU A 82 0.82 10.39 -3.91
CA LEU A 82 1.17 11.38 -2.88
C LEU A 82 2.28 12.33 -3.35
N LYS A 83 3.24 11.85 -4.16
CA LYS A 83 4.24 12.72 -4.79
C LYS A 83 3.61 13.73 -5.74
N ASP A 84 2.71 13.29 -6.61
CA ASP A 84 2.00 14.19 -7.54
C ASP A 84 1.20 15.28 -6.81
N GLU A 85 0.69 14.96 -5.62
CA GLU A 85 -0.04 15.89 -4.76
C GLU A 85 0.87 16.72 -3.83
N ASN A 86 2.19 16.54 -3.86
CA ASN A 86 3.16 17.15 -2.94
C ASN A 86 2.88 16.86 -1.44
N LEU A 87 2.35 15.67 -1.14
CA LEU A 87 2.00 15.21 0.21
C LEU A 87 2.89 14.05 0.68
N LEU A 88 4.15 14.00 0.25
CA LEU A 88 5.04 12.91 0.64
C LEU A 88 5.39 12.97 2.14
N PRO A 89 5.25 11.86 2.90
CA PRO A 89 5.74 11.75 4.27
C PRO A 89 7.27 11.81 4.31
N ARG A 90 7.87 11.92 5.50
CA ARG A 90 9.34 11.82 5.67
C ARG A 90 9.90 10.59 4.99
N LYS A 91 9.29 9.43 5.24
CA LYS A 91 9.59 8.18 4.52
C LYS A 91 8.35 7.32 4.38
N TYR A 92 8.19 6.72 3.21
CA TYR A 92 7.12 5.79 2.88
C TYR A 92 7.68 4.38 2.78
N PHE A 93 7.16 3.46 3.57
CA PHE A 93 7.57 2.06 3.63
C PHE A 93 6.48 1.16 3.08
N GLU A 94 6.88 0.20 2.28
CA GLU A 94 6.02 -0.91 1.85
C GLU A 94 6.61 -2.22 2.31
N VAL A 95 5.74 -3.11 2.76
CA VAL A 95 6.12 -4.46 3.17
C VAL A 95 5.23 -5.46 2.45
N ASP A 96 5.84 -6.47 1.85
CA ASP A 96 5.12 -7.61 1.29
C ASP A 96 6.03 -8.84 1.28
N PHE A 97 5.49 -9.99 0.90
CA PHE A 97 6.29 -11.19 0.71
C PHE A 97 7.40 -10.94 -0.33
N PRO A 98 8.62 -11.51 -0.13
CA PRO A 98 9.76 -11.30 -1.01
C PRO A 98 9.48 -11.51 -2.51
N MET A 99 8.59 -12.45 -2.85
CA MET A 99 8.18 -12.72 -4.23
C MET A 99 7.37 -11.57 -4.85
N ILE A 100 6.49 -10.94 -4.06
CA ILE A 100 5.68 -9.79 -4.51
C ILE A 100 6.57 -8.56 -4.64
N VAL A 101 7.47 -8.34 -3.67
CA VAL A 101 8.46 -7.27 -3.68
C VAL A 101 9.38 -7.38 -4.90
N ALA A 102 9.94 -8.56 -5.18
CA ALA A 102 10.79 -8.78 -6.35
C ALA A 102 10.07 -8.43 -7.66
N ARG A 103 8.80 -8.83 -7.80
CA ARG A 103 7.97 -8.47 -8.96
C ARG A 103 7.76 -6.95 -9.06
N LYS A 104 7.50 -6.28 -7.94
CA LYS A 104 7.28 -4.83 -7.89
C LYS A 104 8.56 -4.07 -8.23
N ILE A 105 9.70 -4.45 -7.65
CA ILE A 105 11.02 -3.89 -7.95
C ILE A 105 11.36 -4.08 -9.43
N HIS A 106 11.11 -5.25 -10.00
CA HIS A 106 11.32 -5.49 -11.43
C HIS A 106 10.53 -4.48 -12.29
N ASN A 107 9.24 -4.30 -12.00
CA ASN A 107 8.40 -3.31 -12.70
C ASN A 107 8.90 -1.87 -12.54
N ILE A 108 9.34 -1.50 -11.33
CA ILE A 108 9.91 -0.17 -11.04
C ILE A 108 11.19 0.04 -11.87
N LYS A 109 12.12 -0.93 -11.88
CA LYS A 109 13.37 -0.86 -12.65
C LYS A 109 13.11 -0.76 -14.15
N SER A 110 12.18 -1.54 -14.68
CA SER A 110 11.93 -1.61 -16.11
C SER A 110 11.10 -0.45 -16.67
N LYS A 111 10.50 0.39 -15.83
CA LYS A 111 9.58 1.47 -16.26
C LYS A 111 10.05 2.83 -15.73
N PRO A 112 10.62 3.70 -16.59
CA PRO A 112 11.06 5.04 -16.20
C PRO A 112 10.02 5.90 -15.46
N PRO A 113 8.70 5.85 -15.80
CA PRO A 113 7.70 6.59 -15.05
C PRO A 113 7.58 6.21 -13.56
N LEU A 114 8.05 5.02 -13.17
CA LEU A 114 8.04 4.56 -11.78
C LEU A 114 9.36 4.86 -11.07
N SER A 115 10.50 4.64 -11.75
CA SER A 115 11.82 4.85 -11.15
C SER A 115 12.22 6.32 -11.02
N LYS A 116 11.90 7.18 -12.01
CA LYS A 116 12.27 8.61 -11.98
C LYS A 116 11.75 9.34 -10.73
N PRO A 117 10.45 9.22 -10.35
CA PRO A 117 9.94 9.81 -9.12
C PRO A 117 10.70 9.42 -7.84
N ILE A 118 11.17 8.18 -7.75
CA ILE A 118 11.92 7.68 -6.60
C ILE A 118 13.32 8.30 -6.59
N MET A 119 13.98 8.36 -7.76
CA MET A 119 15.32 8.97 -7.90
C MET A 119 15.29 10.48 -7.62
N GLU A 120 14.30 11.21 -8.13
CA GLU A 120 14.14 12.65 -7.87
C GLU A 120 13.91 12.97 -6.39
N SER A 121 13.25 12.05 -5.68
CA SER A 121 13.02 12.19 -4.24
C SER A 121 14.23 11.72 -3.43
N HIS A 122 15.23 11.12 -4.08
CA HIS A 122 16.44 10.61 -3.42
C HIS A 122 17.47 11.72 -3.23
N SER A 123 17.95 11.87 -2.00
CA SER A 123 18.97 12.88 -1.65
C SER A 123 20.33 12.27 -1.31
N GLY A 124 20.51 10.95 -1.52
CA GLY A 124 21.74 10.22 -1.23
C GLY A 124 22.47 9.77 -2.50
N ASP A 125 23.73 9.36 -2.33
CA ASP A 125 24.62 8.96 -3.42
C ASP A 125 24.36 7.53 -3.94
N SER A 126 23.65 6.69 -3.18
CA SER A 126 23.40 5.28 -3.54
C SER A 126 21.97 4.82 -3.26
N LEU A 127 21.26 4.47 -4.34
CA LEU A 127 20.04 3.67 -4.27
C LEU A 127 20.42 2.21 -4.03
N LEU A 128 20.13 1.69 -2.84
CA LEU A 128 20.31 0.27 -2.55
C LEU A 128 19.14 -0.48 -3.16
N ILE A 129 19.37 -1.14 -4.30
CA ILE A 129 18.34 -1.93 -4.97
C ILE A 129 18.77 -3.38 -5.12
N ASP A 130 18.36 -4.19 -4.15
CA ASP A 130 18.46 -5.64 -4.20
C ASP A 130 17.24 -6.26 -4.92
N SER A 131 17.26 -7.57 -5.13
CA SER A 131 16.12 -8.35 -5.64
C SER A 131 14.95 -8.37 -4.66
N HIS A 132 15.21 -8.22 -3.35
CA HIS A 132 14.19 -8.35 -2.30
C HIS A 132 13.97 -7.08 -1.48
N SER A 133 14.72 -6.01 -1.74
CA SER A 133 14.50 -4.73 -1.11
C SER A 133 14.95 -3.58 -2.01
N LEU A 134 14.29 -2.45 -1.86
CA LEU A 134 14.70 -1.18 -2.45
C LEU A 134 14.65 -0.14 -1.35
N ASP A 135 15.77 0.55 -1.14
CA ASP A 135 15.87 1.65 -0.19
C ASP A 135 16.28 2.94 -0.89
N SER A 136 15.50 3.98 -0.62
CA SER A 136 15.78 5.36 -1.00
C SER A 136 15.47 6.26 0.21
N SER A 137 15.80 7.54 0.12
CA SER A 137 15.60 8.47 1.25
C SER A 137 14.12 8.68 1.58
N ARG A 138 13.22 8.60 0.59
CA ARG A 138 11.78 8.89 0.77
C ARG A 138 10.86 7.70 0.55
N TYR A 139 11.36 6.62 -0.06
CA TYR A 139 10.61 5.42 -0.36
C TYR A 139 11.43 4.17 -0.08
N SER A 140 10.84 3.19 0.58
CA SER A 140 11.44 1.88 0.74
C SER A 140 10.40 0.78 0.58
N ILE A 141 10.81 -0.33 -0.04
CA ILE A 141 10.03 -1.56 -0.11
C ILE A 141 10.88 -2.72 0.42
N VAL A 142 10.30 -3.51 1.30
CA VAL A 142 10.99 -4.55 2.07
C VAL A 142 10.27 -5.89 1.92
N GLY A 143 11.02 -6.92 1.52
CA GLY A 143 10.56 -8.31 1.53
C GLY A 143 10.54 -8.89 2.94
N ALA A 144 9.36 -8.98 3.56
CA ALA A 144 9.20 -9.57 4.89
C ALA A 144 7.85 -10.28 5.02
N ASP A 145 7.81 -11.27 5.91
CA ASP A 145 6.59 -11.97 6.27
C ASP A 145 6.01 -11.33 7.53
N LEU A 146 4.82 -10.73 7.40
CA LEU A 146 4.14 -9.98 8.45
C LEU A 146 3.82 -10.83 9.69
N ARG A 147 3.86 -12.17 9.58
CA ARG A 147 3.64 -13.10 10.71
C ARG A 147 4.81 -13.09 11.70
N PHE A 148 6.00 -12.65 11.27
CA PHE A 148 7.22 -12.61 12.09
C PHE A 148 7.62 -11.15 12.40
N SER A 149 6.98 -10.57 13.43
CA SER A 149 7.18 -9.17 13.83
C SER A 149 8.63 -8.79 14.14
N SER A 150 9.43 -9.68 14.73
CA SER A 150 10.86 -9.41 15.01
C SER A 150 11.68 -9.21 13.74
N ASP A 151 11.49 -10.06 12.72
CA ASP A 151 12.16 -9.94 11.41
C ASP A 151 11.70 -8.69 10.67
N LEU A 152 10.40 -8.39 10.74
CA LEU A 152 9.82 -7.18 10.18
C LEU A 152 10.48 -5.92 10.78
N GLU A 153 10.59 -5.85 12.10
CA GLU A 153 11.18 -4.70 12.79
C GLU A 153 12.65 -4.52 12.42
N GLU A 154 13.44 -5.60 12.44
CA GLU A 154 14.86 -5.56 12.11
C GLU A 154 15.07 -5.03 10.69
N LYS A 155 14.29 -5.51 9.73
CA LYS A 155 14.38 -5.05 8.34
C LYS A 155 13.92 -3.61 8.18
N LEU A 156 12.83 -3.19 8.80
CA LEU A 156 12.39 -1.80 8.73
C LEU A 156 13.42 -0.84 9.36
N LYS A 157 14.02 -1.20 10.50
CA LYS A 157 15.10 -0.43 11.14
C LYS A 157 16.35 -0.33 10.26
N LYS A 158 16.74 -1.42 9.58
CA LYS A 158 17.84 -1.40 8.59
C LYS A 158 17.57 -0.40 7.46
N HIS A 159 16.30 -0.23 7.10
CA HIS A 159 15.83 0.75 6.12
C HIS A 159 15.54 2.13 6.76
N SER A 160 16.16 2.47 7.88
CA SER A 160 16.05 3.78 8.55
C SER A 160 14.62 4.16 8.97
N LEU A 161 13.83 3.20 9.44
CA LEU A 161 12.58 3.49 10.16
C LEU A 161 12.91 4.18 11.49
N ASP A 162 12.35 5.37 11.71
CA ASP A 162 12.48 6.13 12.95
C ASP A 162 11.28 5.88 13.88
N VAL A 163 11.51 5.24 15.01
CA VAL A 163 10.43 4.92 15.97
C VAL A 163 9.87 6.14 16.70
N HIS A 164 10.57 7.28 16.67
CA HIS A 164 10.15 8.51 17.35
C HIS A 164 9.24 9.39 16.49
N LEU A 165 9.16 9.15 15.18
CA LEU A 165 8.25 9.88 14.30
C LEU A 165 6.82 9.34 14.39
N PRO A 166 5.79 10.22 14.29
CA PRO A 166 4.41 9.78 14.12
C PRO A 166 4.32 8.82 12.93
N THR A 167 3.77 7.62 13.15
CA THR A 167 3.78 6.58 12.12
C THR A 167 2.38 6.06 11.85
N LEU A 168 1.97 6.12 10.58
CA LEU A 168 0.71 5.56 10.10
C LEU A 168 0.96 4.17 9.53
N LEU A 169 0.31 3.15 10.09
CA LEU A 169 0.32 1.80 9.55
C LEU A 169 -0.98 1.54 8.79
N VAL A 170 -0.86 0.99 7.59
CA VAL A 170 -2.01 0.68 6.72
C VAL A 170 -2.01 -0.82 6.45
N ALA A 171 -3.12 -1.49 6.76
CA ALA A 171 -3.37 -2.89 6.44
C ALA A 171 -4.69 -2.98 5.65
N GLU A 172 -4.57 -3.03 4.32
CA GLU A 172 -5.72 -2.93 3.42
C GLU A 172 -6.06 -4.28 2.77
N CYS A 173 -7.01 -5.01 3.36
CA CYS A 173 -7.34 -6.41 3.09
C CYS A 173 -6.15 -7.34 3.31
N VAL A 174 -5.50 -7.26 4.47
CA VAL A 174 -4.26 -8.01 4.75
C VAL A 174 -4.40 -8.92 5.97
N LEU A 175 -4.97 -8.42 7.07
CA LEU A 175 -5.06 -9.16 8.33
C LEU A 175 -5.95 -10.41 8.24
N VAL A 176 -6.91 -10.44 7.31
CA VAL A 176 -7.78 -11.59 7.04
C VAL A 176 -7.03 -12.84 6.53
N TYR A 177 -5.82 -12.67 5.96
CA TYR A 177 -5.02 -13.77 5.43
C TYR A 177 -4.13 -14.46 6.47
N MET A 178 -4.17 -14.03 7.72
CA MET A 178 -3.39 -14.60 8.83
C MET A 178 -4.31 -15.04 9.97
N THR A 179 -3.79 -15.85 10.89
CA THR A 179 -4.58 -16.27 12.05
C THR A 179 -4.87 -15.07 12.96
N PRO A 180 -5.98 -15.08 13.74
CA PRO A 180 -6.27 -14.00 14.69
C PRO A 180 -5.12 -13.71 15.66
N GLN A 181 -4.37 -14.76 16.05
CA GLN A 181 -3.20 -14.60 16.91
C GLN A 181 -2.07 -13.85 16.20
N GLN A 182 -1.83 -14.12 14.91
CA GLN A 182 -0.80 -13.47 14.12
C GLN A 182 -1.13 -12.00 13.88
N SER A 183 -2.38 -11.68 13.52
CA SER A 183 -2.81 -10.29 13.34
C SER A 183 -2.79 -9.50 14.65
N ALA A 184 -3.23 -10.11 15.76
CA ALA A 184 -3.14 -9.50 17.09
C ALA A 184 -1.67 -9.21 17.49
N ASN A 185 -0.75 -10.13 17.20
CA ASN A 185 0.67 -9.93 17.46
C ASN A 185 1.25 -8.77 16.65
N LEU A 186 0.87 -8.64 15.37
CA LEU A 186 1.30 -7.53 14.50
C LEU A 186 0.78 -6.18 15.01
N LEU A 187 -0.48 -6.11 15.42
CA LEU A 187 -1.06 -4.89 16.01
C LEU A 187 -0.42 -4.54 17.36
N LYS A 188 -0.14 -5.56 18.19
CA LYS A 188 0.56 -5.39 19.46
C LYS A 188 1.98 -4.83 19.23
N TRP A 189 2.69 -5.37 18.25
CA TRP A 189 3.99 -4.86 17.83
C TRP A 189 3.89 -3.37 17.47
N ALA A 190 2.99 -3.01 16.55
CA ALA A 190 2.80 -1.63 16.11
C ALA A 190 2.52 -0.67 17.28
N ALA A 191 1.66 -1.08 18.23
CA ALA A 191 1.36 -0.29 19.42
C ALA A 191 2.54 -0.17 20.40
N SER A 192 3.40 -1.18 20.48
CA SER A 192 4.58 -1.18 21.36
C SER A 192 5.79 -0.45 20.78
N THR A 193 5.91 -0.37 19.44
CA THR A 193 7.08 0.19 18.76
C THR A 193 7.02 1.71 18.66
N PHE A 194 5.84 2.28 18.42
CA PHE A 194 5.68 3.71 18.12
C PHE A 194 4.93 4.43 19.25
N PRO A 195 5.52 5.49 19.86
CA PRO A 195 4.83 6.30 20.86
C PRO A 195 3.58 7.01 20.31
N VAL A 196 3.62 7.40 19.03
CA VAL A 196 2.51 8.04 18.32
C VAL A 196 2.26 7.28 17.02
N ALA A 197 1.15 6.55 16.96
CA ALA A 197 0.76 5.82 15.77
C ALA A 197 -0.73 5.90 15.47
N MET A 198 -1.04 5.70 14.20
CA MET A 198 -2.40 5.47 13.72
C MET A 198 -2.39 4.16 12.92
N VAL A 199 -3.42 3.34 13.06
CA VAL A 199 -3.59 2.11 12.28
C VAL A 199 -4.87 2.20 11.48
N ILE A 200 -4.76 2.02 10.16
CA ILE A 200 -5.91 1.86 9.27
C ILE A 200 -6.01 0.38 8.92
N ASN A 201 -7.11 -0.25 9.28
CA ASN A 201 -7.44 -1.61 8.89
C ASN A 201 -8.73 -1.59 8.07
N TYR A 202 -8.66 -2.09 6.84
CA TYR A 202 -9.83 -2.29 5.98
C TYR A 202 -9.94 -3.79 5.66
N GLU A 203 -11.01 -4.44 6.10
CA GLU A 203 -11.22 -5.88 5.84
C GLU A 203 -12.70 -6.22 5.74
N GLN A 204 -13.02 -7.45 5.34
CA GLN A 204 -14.40 -7.92 5.31
C GLN A 204 -14.96 -7.97 6.74
N VAL A 205 -16.05 -7.26 6.97
CA VAL A 205 -16.87 -7.43 8.18
C VAL A 205 -18.00 -8.38 7.82
N LYS A 206 -18.17 -9.45 8.60
CA LYS A 206 -19.38 -10.27 8.53
C LYS A 206 -20.48 -9.54 9.33
N PRO A 207 -21.58 -9.07 8.70
CA PRO A 207 -22.77 -8.67 9.45
C PRO A 207 -23.28 -9.88 10.21
N LYS A 208 -23.79 -9.69 11.43
CA LYS A 208 -24.51 -10.77 12.13
C LYS A 208 -25.78 -11.11 11.33
N GLY A 209 -25.73 -12.09 10.43
CA GLY A 209 -26.84 -12.53 9.57
C GLY A 209 -26.44 -13.46 8.42
N HIS A 210 -27.44 -14.03 7.73
CA HIS A 210 -27.26 -14.77 6.48
C HIS A 210 -27.26 -13.80 5.28
N PHE A 211 -26.35 -14.02 4.31
CA PHE A 211 -26.24 -13.26 3.06
C PHE A 211 -27.08 -13.89 1.95
#